data_AF-A0AA39XWW9-F1
#
_entry.id   AF-A0AA39XWW9-F1
#
_cell.length_a   1.000
_cell.length_b   1.000
_cell.length_c   1.000
_cell.angle_alpha   90.00
_cell.angle_beta   90.00
_cell.angle_gamma   90.00
#
_symmetry.space_group_name_H-M   'P 1'
#
loop_
_entity.id
_entity.type
_entity.pdbx_description
1 polymer ?
#
loop_
_entity_poly.entity_id
_entity_poly.type
_entity_poly.pdbx_seq_one_letter_code
_entity_poly.pdbx_strand_id
1 'polypeptide(L)'
;MSVLGRKPSWQQQLRQTKAKEWLFSGHLDKFPIAEIQKIANSVLKDKSPLLRKIAPQSEECDVVFANELLSVKGELGIHESAILSCLHLLSYTQARGQILSIKPDPAQPDLFFERRLNIYLQCIIHSRRANPEVCSEEEGVAAEDCLGILQGRAKDFPSILRLLQAVGNQTCDALLPVELVKKTLKVSHYQENLTRELNTLKDARQWFDAYKLVYSLRNIIGLPRAEQMLRDTFPDYPMWAAWRPDSKRILSWESPNLIPHRVHLLPILDLEGPDTTGQQRGTLRMSSPGVFASTERHVLDRLLEGLDSSLAVGPATIDLLIALCVENDDISERTLTQLEAGVQLHDEMASKALASFIRALSPMIDLGTRMSAFASALHVLTHNLVLRMPFGTSMDICHRAFGAFVAGQDHFSLCLVGDENIEHTGYSVLELGRALLSAEWLHSQWHPAFIQMLRQLPTEDEVRISFRALRCQGGPSAAVSGHVSFLATHLGGAQIVTSPEMVAELVGSEPLAMTTATKVLAGASWKEVAEPEDC
;
A
#
# COMPACT_ATOMS: atom_id res chain seq x y z
N MET A 1 -20.59 0.34 -80.64
CA MET A 1 -20.88 -0.96 -80.00
C MET A 1 -20.30 -0.94 -78.61
N SER A 2 -21.08 -0.54 -77.59
CA SER A 2 -20.60 -0.62 -76.21
C SER A 2 -20.65 -2.07 -75.78
N VAL A 3 -19.53 -2.55 -75.24
CA VAL A 3 -19.48 -3.82 -74.52
C VAL A 3 -20.50 -3.68 -73.39
N LEU A 4 -21.61 -4.42 -73.47
CA LEU A 4 -22.56 -4.59 -72.37
C LEU A 4 -21.75 -5.05 -71.17
N GLY A 5 -21.41 -4.10 -70.29
CA GLY A 5 -20.58 -4.34 -69.12
C GLY A 5 -21.26 -5.39 -68.27
N ARG A 6 -20.72 -6.62 -68.27
CA ARG A 6 -21.14 -7.64 -67.31
C ARG A 6 -20.97 -7.03 -65.93
N LYS A 7 -22.06 -6.95 -65.17
CA LYS A 7 -21.99 -6.53 -63.76
C LYS A 7 -20.87 -7.34 -63.08
N PRO A 8 -20.01 -6.69 -62.28
CA PRO A 8 -18.95 -7.41 -61.56
C PRO A 8 -19.57 -8.54 -60.75
N SER A 9 -18.86 -9.67 -60.67
CA SER A 9 -19.34 -10.80 -59.87
C SER A 9 -19.54 -10.36 -58.41
N TRP A 10 -20.45 -11.03 -57.70
CA TRP A 10 -20.72 -10.75 -56.27
C TRP A 10 -19.43 -10.64 -55.44
N GLN A 11 -18.48 -11.54 -55.68
CA GLN A 11 -17.16 -11.55 -55.06
C GLN A 11 -16.36 -10.28 -55.37
N GLN A 12 -16.38 -9.82 -56.62
CA GLN A 12 -15.67 -8.62 -57.04
C GLN A 12 -16.30 -7.35 -56.46
N GLN A 13 -17.63 -7.32 -56.31
CA GLN A 13 -18.33 -6.25 -55.59
C GLN A 13 -17.92 -6.22 -54.12
N LEU A 14 -17.87 -7.37 -53.44
CA LEU A 14 -17.39 -7.45 -52.06
C LEU A 14 -15.95 -6.95 -51.91
N ARG A 15 -15.05 -7.30 -52.84
CA ARG A 15 -13.66 -6.81 -52.86
C ARG A 15 -13.52 -5.30 -53.07
N GLN A 16 -14.53 -4.65 -53.65
CA GLN A 16 -14.55 -3.19 -53.84
C GLN A 16 -15.05 -2.44 -52.60
N THR A 17 -15.67 -3.14 -51.64
CA THR A 17 -16.09 -2.54 -50.37
C THR A 17 -14.91 -2.38 -49.41
N LYS A 18 -15.09 -1.54 -48.39
CA LYS A 18 -14.13 -1.40 -47.29
C LYS A 18 -14.30 -2.45 -46.19
N ALA A 19 -15.18 -3.45 -46.36
CA ALA A 19 -15.52 -4.42 -45.32
C ALA A 19 -14.28 -5.17 -44.80
N LYS A 20 -13.42 -5.64 -45.72
CA LYS A 20 -12.14 -6.29 -45.40
C LYS A 20 -11.23 -5.39 -44.55
N GLU A 21 -11.07 -4.13 -44.96
CA GLU A 21 -10.22 -3.15 -44.27
C GLU A 21 -10.73 -2.87 -42.85
N TRP A 22 -12.05 -2.78 -42.67
CA TRP A 22 -12.66 -2.59 -41.36
C TRP A 22 -12.49 -3.79 -40.44
N LEU A 23 -12.63 -5.01 -40.97
CA LEU A 23 -12.34 -6.24 -40.21
C LEU A 23 -10.87 -6.30 -39.77
N PHE A 24 -9.92 -5.80 -40.57
CA PHE A 24 -8.52 -5.77 -40.16
C PHE A 24 -8.16 -4.64 -39.20
N SER A 25 -8.88 -3.52 -39.23
CA SER A 25 -8.63 -2.38 -38.34
C SER A 25 -9.33 -2.47 -36.99
N GLY A 26 -10.33 -3.34 -36.84
CA GLY A 26 -11.02 -3.54 -35.56
C GLY A 26 -12.06 -2.48 -35.22
N HIS A 27 -12.48 -1.66 -36.19
CA HIS A 27 -13.49 -0.61 -35.99
C HIS A 27 -14.91 -1.14 -36.15
N LEU A 28 -15.52 -1.54 -35.04
CA LEU A 28 -16.87 -2.12 -35.01
C LEU A 28 -17.95 -1.19 -35.61
N ASP A 29 -17.87 0.12 -35.41
CA ASP A 29 -18.95 1.03 -35.81
C ASP A 29 -18.90 1.44 -37.29
N LYS A 30 -17.80 1.12 -37.98
CA LYS A 30 -17.59 1.51 -39.38
C LYS A 30 -17.85 0.37 -40.37
N PHE A 31 -18.16 -0.83 -39.88
CA PHE A 31 -18.38 -2.00 -40.74
C PHE A 31 -19.67 -1.84 -41.57
N PRO A 32 -19.62 -1.93 -42.92
CA PRO A 32 -20.70 -1.49 -43.80
C PRO A 32 -21.76 -2.58 -44.04
N ILE A 33 -22.44 -3.03 -42.98
CA ILE A 33 -23.41 -4.15 -43.02
C ILE A 33 -24.47 -3.96 -44.11
N ALA A 34 -25.12 -2.79 -44.17
CA ALA A 34 -26.18 -2.53 -45.15
C ALA A 34 -25.68 -2.60 -46.60
N GLU A 35 -24.44 -2.17 -46.86
CA GLU A 35 -23.82 -2.21 -48.18
C GLU A 35 -23.57 -3.66 -48.62
N ILE A 36 -22.94 -4.46 -47.76
CA ILE A 36 -22.63 -5.86 -48.09
C ILE A 36 -23.91 -6.71 -48.21
N GLN A 37 -24.93 -6.47 -47.38
CA GLN A 37 -26.22 -7.15 -47.50
C GLN A 37 -26.93 -6.82 -48.81
N LYS A 38 -26.83 -5.57 -49.31
CA LYS A 38 -27.34 -5.19 -50.63
C LYS A 38 -26.65 -5.95 -51.75
N ILE A 39 -25.33 -6.15 -51.63
CA ILE A 39 -24.54 -6.95 -52.57
C ILE A 39 -25.02 -8.42 -52.57
N ALA A 40 -25.24 -9.03 -51.41
CA ALA A 40 -25.80 -10.40 -51.31
C ALA A 40 -27.23 -10.49 -51.89
N ASN A 41 -28.10 -9.54 -51.57
CA ASN A 41 -29.46 -9.48 -52.12
C ASN A 41 -29.49 -9.39 -53.65
N SER A 42 -28.46 -8.81 -54.28
CA SER A 42 -28.34 -8.74 -55.74
C SER A 42 -28.13 -10.12 -56.38
N VAL A 43 -27.53 -11.08 -55.66
CA VAL A 43 -27.28 -12.45 -56.16
C VAL A 43 -28.59 -13.16 -56.53
N LEU A 44 -29.59 -13.07 -55.65
CA LEU A 44 -30.91 -13.64 -55.88
C LEU A 44 -31.69 -12.90 -57.00
N LYS A 45 -31.39 -11.61 -57.22
CA LYS A 45 -32.09 -10.76 -58.20
C LYS A 45 -31.50 -10.82 -59.61
N ASP A 46 -30.18 -10.90 -59.74
CA ASP A 46 -29.46 -10.66 -61.01
C ASP A 46 -29.03 -11.94 -61.74
N LYS A 47 -28.83 -13.08 -61.06
CA LYS A 47 -28.20 -14.26 -61.68
C LYS A 47 -29.12 -15.12 -62.54
N SER A 48 -30.41 -15.27 -62.21
CA SER A 48 -31.36 -16.07 -63.01
C SER A 48 -32.82 -15.84 -62.57
N PRO A 49 -33.82 -15.89 -63.47
CA PRO A 49 -35.23 -15.88 -63.10
C PRO A 49 -35.64 -17.04 -62.17
N LEU A 50 -34.87 -18.15 -62.16
CA LEU A 50 -35.10 -19.26 -61.23
C LEU A 50 -34.68 -18.90 -59.79
N LEU A 51 -33.60 -18.13 -59.62
CA LEU A 51 -33.10 -17.72 -58.30
C LEU A 51 -34.00 -16.66 -57.64
N ARG A 52 -34.76 -15.89 -58.44
CA ARG A 52 -35.73 -14.89 -57.93
C ARG A 52 -36.90 -15.50 -57.17
N LYS A 53 -37.16 -16.80 -57.34
CA LYS A 53 -38.25 -17.52 -56.67
C LYS A 53 -37.83 -18.16 -55.35
N ILE A 54 -36.52 -18.19 -55.05
CA ILE A 54 -36.00 -18.77 -53.82
C ILE A 54 -36.37 -17.85 -52.66
N ALA A 55 -37.03 -18.40 -51.66
CA ALA A 55 -37.38 -17.66 -50.45
C ALA A 55 -36.12 -17.46 -49.58
N PRO A 56 -35.93 -16.28 -48.96
CA PRO A 56 -34.93 -16.12 -47.92
C PRO A 56 -35.13 -17.17 -46.81
N GLN A 57 -34.04 -17.62 -46.21
CA GLN A 57 -34.00 -18.59 -45.11
C GLN A 57 -34.53 -20.00 -45.49
N SER A 58 -34.68 -20.29 -46.78
CA SER A 58 -35.00 -21.64 -47.27
C SER A 58 -33.75 -22.49 -47.51
N GLU A 59 -33.92 -23.81 -47.55
CA GLU A 59 -32.84 -24.76 -47.84
C GLU A 59 -32.21 -24.52 -49.23
N GLU A 60 -33.01 -24.13 -50.23
CA GLU A 60 -32.49 -23.79 -51.55
C GLU A 60 -31.64 -22.52 -51.51
N CYS A 61 -31.99 -21.54 -50.67
CA CYS A 61 -31.19 -20.34 -50.47
C CYS A 61 -29.84 -20.69 -49.82
N ASP A 62 -29.87 -21.57 -48.83
CA ASP A 62 -28.68 -22.06 -48.14
C ASP A 62 -27.70 -22.74 -49.11
N VAL A 63 -28.20 -23.59 -50.01
CA VAL A 63 -27.37 -24.27 -51.03
C VAL A 63 -26.74 -23.27 -51.99
N VAL A 64 -27.50 -22.26 -52.44
CA VAL A 64 -26.98 -21.23 -53.35
C VAL A 64 -25.84 -20.45 -52.68
N PHE A 65 -26.07 -19.92 -51.48
CA PHE A 65 -25.06 -19.12 -50.81
C PHE A 65 -23.88 -19.95 -50.28
N ALA A 66 -24.07 -21.23 -49.93
CA ALA A 66 -22.96 -22.12 -49.62
C ALA A 66 -21.98 -22.26 -50.81
N ASN A 67 -22.51 -22.44 -52.02
CA ASN A 67 -21.69 -22.52 -53.23
C ASN A 67 -20.97 -21.19 -53.54
N GLU A 68 -21.66 -20.07 -53.33
CA GLU A 68 -21.03 -18.76 -53.48
C GLU A 68 -19.92 -18.55 -52.44
N LEU A 69 -20.12 -18.89 -51.17
CA LEU A 69 -19.09 -18.75 -50.12
C LEU A 69 -17.84 -19.59 -50.40
N LEU A 70 -18.00 -20.80 -50.97
CA LEU A 70 -16.86 -21.64 -51.36
C LEU A 70 -15.91 -20.93 -52.33
N SER A 71 -16.42 -20.05 -53.18
CA SER A 71 -15.62 -19.35 -54.20
C SER A 71 -14.68 -18.28 -53.66
N VAL A 72 -14.90 -17.85 -52.41
CA VAL A 72 -14.05 -16.89 -51.69
C VAL A 72 -13.33 -17.53 -50.50
N LYS A 73 -13.50 -18.85 -50.32
CA LYS A 73 -12.85 -19.61 -49.25
C LYS A 73 -11.33 -19.54 -49.44
N GLY A 74 -10.64 -18.96 -48.46
CA GLY A 74 -9.19 -18.75 -48.47
C GLY A 74 -8.76 -17.28 -48.59
N GLU A 75 -9.66 -16.37 -48.95
CA GLU A 75 -9.38 -14.93 -48.94
C GLU A 75 -9.75 -14.31 -47.58
N LEU A 76 -8.80 -14.31 -46.64
CA LEU A 76 -9.00 -13.76 -45.29
C LEU A 76 -9.51 -12.30 -45.34
N GLY A 77 -10.55 -12.03 -44.56
CA GLY A 77 -11.32 -10.80 -44.49
C GLY A 77 -12.42 -10.70 -45.55
N ILE A 78 -12.21 -11.25 -46.76
CA ILE A 78 -13.26 -11.28 -47.81
C ILE A 78 -14.25 -12.40 -47.54
N HIS A 79 -13.77 -13.60 -47.19
CA HIS A 79 -14.63 -14.74 -46.85
C HIS A 79 -15.56 -14.38 -45.68
N GLU A 80 -15.03 -13.76 -44.64
CA GLU A 80 -15.77 -13.34 -43.46
C GLU A 80 -16.77 -12.22 -43.78
N SER A 81 -16.37 -11.23 -44.60
CA SER A 81 -17.30 -10.22 -45.10
C SER A 81 -18.43 -10.84 -45.94
N ALA A 82 -18.12 -11.87 -46.72
CA ALA A 82 -19.09 -12.60 -47.53
C ALA A 82 -20.09 -13.36 -46.64
N ILE A 83 -19.63 -14.05 -45.60
CA ILE A 83 -20.50 -14.71 -44.61
C ILE A 83 -21.44 -13.69 -43.99
N LEU A 84 -20.90 -12.58 -43.45
CA LEU A 84 -21.69 -11.51 -42.83
C LEU A 84 -22.73 -10.91 -43.79
N SER A 85 -22.41 -10.83 -45.09
CA SER A 85 -23.30 -10.28 -46.12
C SER A 85 -24.56 -11.11 -46.35
N CYS A 86 -24.52 -12.43 -46.11
CA CYS A 86 -25.62 -13.34 -46.41
C CYS A 86 -26.38 -13.85 -45.17
N LEU A 87 -25.97 -13.48 -43.94
CA LEU A 87 -26.60 -13.98 -42.71
C LEU A 87 -28.11 -13.74 -42.61
N HIS A 88 -28.64 -12.65 -43.19
CA HIS A 88 -30.08 -12.36 -43.19
C HIS A 88 -30.86 -13.18 -44.22
N LEU A 89 -30.17 -13.89 -45.12
CA LEU A 89 -30.76 -14.73 -46.17
C LEU A 89 -30.65 -16.22 -45.89
N LEU A 90 -29.77 -16.61 -44.98
CA LEU A 90 -29.53 -18.01 -44.61
C LEU A 90 -30.49 -18.46 -43.50
N SER A 91 -30.81 -19.75 -43.46
CA SER A 91 -31.49 -20.34 -42.30
C SER A 91 -30.63 -20.24 -41.05
N TYR A 92 -31.23 -20.31 -39.86
CA TYR A 92 -30.51 -20.25 -38.59
C TYR A 92 -29.33 -21.25 -38.53
N THR A 93 -29.59 -22.51 -38.89
CA THR A 93 -28.60 -23.59 -38.85
C THR A 93 -27.43 -23.29 -39.78
N GLN A 94 -27.71 -22.85 -41.01
CA GLN A 94 -26.68 -22.56 -42.00
C GLN A 94 -25.89 -21.30 -41.62
N ALA A 95 -26.56 -20.23 -41.22
CA ALA A 95 -25.92 -18.99 -40.79
C ALA A 95 -24.95 -19.24 -39.62
N ARG A 96 -25.40 -19.98 -38.60
CA ARG A 96 -24.59 -20.33 -37.42
C ARG A 96 -23.44 -21.27 -37.81
N GLY A 97 -23.68 -22.23 -38.69
CA GLY A 97 -22.65 -23.11 -39.24
C GLY A 97 -21.54 -22.36 -39.98
N GLN A 98 -21.89 -21.34 -40.78
CA GLN A 98 -20.91 -20.51 -41.48
C GLN A 98 -20.04 -19.70 -40.52
N ILE A 99 -20.63 -19.08 -39.48
CA ILE A 99 -19.86 -18.39 -38.44
C ILE A 99 -18.92 -19.38 -37.72
N LEU A 100 -19.40 -20.58 -37.36
CA LEU A 100 -18.55 -21.59 -36.73
C LEU A 100 -17.42 -22.09 -37.64
N SER A 101 -17.61 -22.08 -38.96
CA SER A 101 -16.61 -22.55 -39.93
C SER A 101 -15.34 -21.69 -40.00
N ILE A 102 -15.43 -20.43 -39.58
CA ILE A 102 -14.30 -19.49 -39.52
C ILE A 102 -13.67 -19.38 -38.13
N LYS A 103 -14.16 -20.19 -37.16
CA LYS A 103 -13.60 -20.23 -35.81
C LYS A 103 -12.14 -20.71 -35.86
N PRO A 104 -11.17 -19.95 -35.32
CA PRO A 104 -9.79 -20.42 -35.26
C PRO A 104 -9.66 -21.56 -34.25
N ASP A 105 -8.80 -22.53 -34.54
CA ASP A 105 -8.54 -23.66 -33.64
C ASP A 105 -7.59 -23.24 -32.50
N PRO A 106 -8.06 -23.20 -31.24
CA PRO A 106 -7.20 -22.84 -30.10
C PRO A 106 -6.15 -23.91 -29.78
N ALA A 107 -6.35 -25.18 -30.20
CA ALA A 107 -5.42 -26.28 -29.95
C ALA A 107 -4.21 -26.25 -30.90
N GLN A 108 -4.36 -25.66 -32.08
CA GLN A 108 -3.31 -25.56 -33.10
C GLN A 108 -3.12 -24.11 -33.58
N PRO A 109 -2.58 -23.22 -32.73
CA PRO A 109 -2.36 -21.82 -33.09
C PRO A 109 -1.24 -21.69 -34.11
N ASP A 110 -1.51 -21.04 -35.24
CA ASP A 110 -0.50 -20.65 -36.22
C ASP A 110 -0.03 -19.19 -36.00
N LEU A 111 0.88 -18.73 -36.86
CA LEU A 111 1.42 -17.36 -36.83
C LEU A 111 0.35 -16.26 -37.05
N PHE A 112 -0.83 -16.62 -37.57
CA PHE A 112 -1.92 -15.68 -37.85
C PHE A 112 -3.10 -15.86 -36.89
N PHE A 113 -2.95 -16.66 -35.84
CA PHE A 113 -4.04 -17.00 -34.92
C PHE A 113 -4.70 -15.76 -34.32
N GLU A 114 -3.91 -14.82 -33.80
CA GLU A 114 -4.41 -13.58 -33.18
C GLU A 114 -5.24 -12.76 -34.17
N ARG A 115 -4.74 -12.61 -35.39
CA ARG A 115 -5.43 -11.88 -36.47
C ARG A 115 -6.75 -12.54 -36.85
N ARG A 116 -6.77 -13.87 -36.94
CA ARG A 116 -7.99 -14.65 -37.25
C ARG A 116 -8.98 -14.61 -36.10
N LEU A 117 -8.52 -14.71 -34.87
CA LEU A 117 -9.33 -14.55 -33.67
C LEU A 117 -9.99 -13.17 -33.62
N ASN A 118 -9.22 -12.12 -33.90
CA ASN A 118 -9.73 -10.75 -33.93
C ASN A 118 -10.88 -10.59 -34.96
N ILE A 119 -10.69 -11.10 -36.18
CA ILE A 119 -11.71 -11.08 -37.23
C ILE A 119 -12.92 -11.94 -36.83
N TYR A 120 -12.68 -13.12 -36.26
CA TYR A 120 -13.73 -14.03 -35.82
C TYR A 120 -14.63 -13.38 -34.76
N LEU A 121 -14.04 -12.74 -33.74
CA LEU A 121 -14.79 -12.01 -32.72
C LEU A 121 -15.61 -10.86 -33.33
N GLN A 122 -15.03 -10.09 -34.26
CA GLN A 122 -15.79 -9.08 -35.00
C GLN A 122 -16.94 -9.67 -35.81
N CYS A 123 -16.77 -10.86 -36.39
CA CYS A 123 -17.85 -11.54 -37.11
C CYS A 123 -19.00 -11.93 -36.17
N ILE A 124 -18.71 -12.40 -34.95
CA ILE A 124 -19.76 -12.67 -33.95
C ILE A 124 -20.52 -11.37 -33.63
N ILE A 125 -19.81 -10.26 -33.37
CA ILE A 125 -20.42 -8.97 -33.04
C ILE A 125 -21.27 -8.44 -34.20
N HIS A 126 -20.76 -8.49 -35.43
CA HIS A 126 -21.50 -8.05 -36.61
C HIS A 126 -22.64 -9.00 -36.99
N SER A 127 -22.55 -10.29 -36.67
CA SER A 127 -23.62 -11.24 -36.92
C SER A 127 -24.89 -10.87 -36.16
N ARG A 128 -24.78 -10.39 -34.90
CA ARG A 128 -25.91 -9.85 -34.13
C ARG A 128 -26.61 -8.71 -34.85
N ARG A 129 -25.86 -7.79 -35.45
CA ARG A 129 -26.40 -6.65 -36.21
C ARG A 129 -27.01 -7.06 -37.54
N ALA A 130 -26.47 -8.10 -38.18
CA ALA A 130 -26.93 -8.60 -39.48
C ALA A 130 -28.17 -9.51 -39.35
N ASN A 131 -28.21 -10.36 -38.34
CA ASN A 131 -29.32 -11.26 -38.02
C ASN A 131 -29.31 -11.61 -36.51
N PRO A 132 -30.15 -10.95 -35.67
CA PRO A 132 -30.20 -11.19 -34.22
C PRO A 132 -30.57 -12.62 -33.80
N GLU A 133 -31.17 -13.41 -34.69
CA GLU A 133 -31.53 -14.80 -34.38
C GLU A 133 -30.30 -15.72 -34.34
N VAL A 134 -29.22 -15.36 -35.05
CA VAL A 134 -28.02 -16.21 -35.22
C VAL A 134 -27.08 -16.13 -34.02
N CYS A 135 -27.05 -14.96 -33.36
CA CYS A 135 -26.15 -14.63 -32.27
C CYS A 135 -26.94 -13.91 -31.18
N SER A 136 -26.98 -14.49 -29.98
CA SER A 136 -27.72 -13.88 -28.87
C SER A 136 -27.07 -12.58 -28.40
N GLU A 137 -27.79 -11.81 -27.58
CA GLU A 137 -27.23 -10.61 -26.97
C GLU A 137 -26.03 -10.94 -26.07
N GLU A 138 -26.12 -12.00 -25.27
CA GLU A 138 -25.06 -12.46 -24.38
C GLU A 138 -23.82 -12.91 -25.16
N GLU A 139 -24.00 -13.63 -26.27
CA GLU A 139 -22.91 -14.06 -27.17
C GLU A 139 -22.20 -12.85 -27.78
N GLY A 140 -22.96 -11.86 -28.24
CA GLY A 140 -22.43 -10.61 -28.79
C GLY A 140 -21.62 -9.81 -27.75
N VAL A 141 -22.17 -9.63 -26.55
CA VAL A 141 -21.49 -8.90 -25.46
C VAL A 141 -20.20 -9.63 -25.02
N ALA A 142 -20.25 -10.95 -24.88
CA ALA A 142 -19.06 -11.73 -24.54
C ALA A 142 -17.97 -11.64 -25.62
N ALA A 143 -18.36 -11.58 -26.91
CA ALA A 143 -17.42 -11.38 -28.01
C ALA A 143 -16.80 -9.97 -27.99
N GLU A 144 -17.59 -8.94 -27.66
CA GLU A 144 -17.08 -7.58 -27.45
C GLU A 144 -16.06 -7.52 -26.32
N ASP A 145 -16.34 -8.19 -25.19
CA ASP A 145 -15.42 -8.28 -24.06
C ASP A 145 -14.12 -9.01 -24.44
N CYS A 146 -14.21 -10.17 -25.10
CA CYS A 146 -13.05 -10.89 -25.65
C CYS A 146 -12.22 -10.01 -26.59
N LEU A 147 -12.86 -9.27 -27.49
CA LEU A 147 -12.17 -8.39 -28.44
C LEU A 147 -11.51 -7.20 -27.73
N GLY A 148 -12.17 -6.64 -26.72
CA GLY A 148 -11.64 -5.58 -25.87
C GLY A 148 -10.37 -6.02 -25.14
N ILE A 149 -10.35 -7.25 -24.61
CA ILE A 149 -9.18 -7.86 -23.98
C ILE A 149 -8.06 -8.07 -24.99
N LEU A 150 -8.37 -8.66 -26.16
CA LEU A 150 -7.38 -8.94 -27.20
C LEU A 150 -6.69 -7.65 -27.70
N GLN A 151 -7.44 -6.55 -27.78
CA GLN A 151 -6.93 -5.25 -28.22
C GLN A 151 -6.32 -4.41 -27.08
N GLY A 152 -6.20 -4.94 -25.86
CA GLY A 152 -5.65 -4.22 -24.70
C GLY A 152 -6.51 -3.04 -24.20
N ARG A 153 -7.79 -2.99 -24.59
CA ARG A 153 -8.76 -1.98 -24.14
C ARG A 153 -9.33 -2.31 -22.76
N ALA A 154 -9.50 -3.59 -22.45
CA ALA A 154 -9.88 -4.07 -21.12
C ALA A 154 -8.62 -4.31 -20.28
N LYS A 155 -8.30 -3.38 -19.37
CA LYS A 155 -7.10 -3.44 -18.53
C LYS A 155 -7.39 -3.98 -17.13
N ASP A 156 -8.60 -3.84 -16.64
CA ASP A 156 -9.01 -4.20 -15.29
C ASP A 156 -9.88 -5.46 -15.25
N PHE A 157 -9.87 -6.17 -14.12
CA PHE A 157 -10.65 -7.40 -13.93
C PHE A 157 -12.17 -7.23 -14.04
N PRO A 158 -12.79 -6.13 -13.56
CA PRO A 158 -14.22 -5.89 -13.77
C PRO A 158 -14.65 -6.01 -15.24
N SER A 159 -13.78 -5.62 -16.18
CA SER A 159 -14.04 -5.75 -17.63
C SER A 159 -14.07 -7.20 -18.11
N ILE A 160 -13.39 -8.13 -17.44
CA ILE A 160 -13.36 -9.56 -17.80
C ILE A 160 -14.45 -10.35 -17.07
N LEU A 161 -15.01 -9.80 -15.99
CA LEU A 161 -16.01 -10.48 -15.18
C LEU A 161 -17.23 -10.95 -16.00
N ARG A 162 -17.74 -10.09 -16.88
CA ARG A 162 -18.90 -10.41 -17.72
C ARG A 162 -18.63 -11.60 -18.64
N LEU A 163 -17.44 -11.65 -19.24
CA LEU A 163 -16.98 -12.78 -20.04
C LEU A 163 -16.90 -14.06 -19.20
N LEU A 164 -16.33 -13.99 -17.99
CA LEU A 164 -16.25 -15.14 -17.09
C LEU A 164 -17.64 -15.64 -16.66
N GLN A 165 -18.58 -14.72 -16.42
CA GLN A 165 -19.97 -15.08 -16.11
C GLN A 165 -20.67 -15.74 -17.30
N ALA A 166 -20.48 -15.24 -18.53
CA ALA A 166 -21.02 -15.86 -19.74
C ALA A 166 -20.46 -17.29 -19.93
N VAL A 167 -19.16 -17.47 -19.72
CA VAL A 167 -18.50 -18.79 -19.72
C VAL A 167 -19.04 -19.70 -18.61
N GLY A 168 -19.21 -19.17 -17.39
CA GLY A 168 -19.70 -19.92 -16.24
C GLY A 168 -21.15 -20.41 -16.43
N ASN A 169 -22.00 -19.55 -17.00
CA ASN A 169 -23.41 -19.84 -17.29
C ASN A 169 -23.62 -20.62 -18.60
N GLN A 170 -22.56 -20.91 -19.35
CA GLN A 170 -22.59 -21.66 -20.60
C GLN A 170 -23.44 -21.00 -21.71
N THR A 171 -23.66 -19.69 -21.63
CA THR A 171 -24.53 -18.98 -22.57
C THR A 171 -23.89 -18.81 -23.95
N CYS A 172 -22.56 -18.86 -24.04
CA CYS A 172 -21.81 -18.58 -25.26
C CYS A 172 -20.97 -19.76 -25.78
N ASP A 173 -21.15 -20.97 -25.24
CA ASP A 173 -20.27 -22.13 -25.46
C ASP A 173 -20.00 -22.50 -26.93
N ALA A 174 -21.00 -22.31 -27.79
CA ALA A 174 -20.88 -22.69 -29.20
C ALA A 174 -19.89 -21.77 -29.94
N LEU A 175 -20.04 -20.45 -29.77
CA LEU A 175 -19.26 -19.43 -30.46
C LEU A 175 -17.96 -19.07 -29.70
N LEU A 176 -18.00 -19.08 -28.37
CA LEU A 176 -16.89 -18.74 -27.49
C LEU A 176 -16.63 -19.88 -26.50
N PRO A 177 -16.14 -21.05 -26.99
CA PRO A 177 -15.80 -22.15 -26.11
C PRO A 177 -14.67 -21.75 -25.16
N VAL A 178 -14.64 -22.34 -23.96
CA VAL A 178 -13.65 -22.05 -22.92
C VAL A 178 -12.20 -22.07 -23.41
N GLU A 179 -11.83 -23.02 -24.26
CA GLU A 179 -10.46 -23.10 -24.79
C GLU A 179 -10.09 -21.89 -25.64
N LEU A 180 -11.06 -21.32 -26.37
CA LEU A 180 -10.85 -20.09 -27.13
C LEU A 180 -10.69 -18.88 -26.21
N VAL A 181 -11.51 -18.81 -25.15
CA VAL A 181 -11.41 -17.75 -24.13
C VAL A 181 -10.07 -17.83 -23.39
N LYS A 182 -9.68 -19.02 -22.91
CA LYS A 182 -8.35 -19.28 -22.31
C LYS A 182 -7.22 -18.83 -23.24
N LYS A 183 -7.30 -19.21 -24.51
CA LYS A 183 -6.29 -18.83 -25.51
C LYS A 183 -6.26 -17.31 -25.75
N THR A 184 -7.42 -16.65 -25.73
CA THR A 184 -7.56 -15.19 -25.86
C THR A 184 -6.85 -14.49 -24.70
N LEU A 185 -7.13 -14.91 -23.45
CA LEU A 185 -6.48 -14.38 -22.25
C LEU A 185 -4.96 -14.57 -22.25
N LYS A 186 -4.49 -15.71 -22.79
CA LYS A 186 -3.07 -16.01 -22.93
C LYS A 186 -2.39 -15.13 -23.99
N VAL A 187 -3.02 -14.92 -25.14
CA VAL A 187 -2.46 -14.09 -26.23
C VAL A 187 -2.42 -12.61 -25.84
N SER A 188 -3.39 -12.12 -25.07
CA SER A 188 -3.38 -10.74 -24.57
C SER A 188 -2.44 -10.49 -23.39
N HIS A 189 -1.70 -11.52 -22.94
CA HIS A 189 -0.87 -11.48 -21.73
C HIS A 189 -1.62 -10.98 -20.49
N TYR A 190 -2.93 -11.29 -20.42
CA TYR A 190 -3.79 -10.73 -19.38
C TYR A 190 -3.34 -11.14 -17.98
N GLN A 191 -3.02 -12.43 -17.80
CA GLN A 191 -2.52 -12.97 -16.54
C GLN A 191 -1.25 -12.26 -16.10
N GLU A 192 -0.25 -12.14 -16.97
CA GLU A 192 1.04 -11.56 -16.65
C GLU A 192 0.91 -10.07 -16.31
N ASN A 193 0.05 -9.35 -17.03
CA ASN A 193 -0.24 -7.95 -16.76
C ASN A 193 -0.93 -7.76 -15.41
N LEU A 194 -2.00 -8.52 -15.13
CA LEU A 194 -2.73 -8.46 -13.87
C LEU A 194 -1.83 -8.85 -12.69
N THR A 195 -1.07 -9.94 -12.81
CA THR A 195 -0.18 -10.42 -11.75
C THR A 195 0.90 -9.39 -11.44
N ARG A 196 1.49 -8.78 -12.47
CA ARG A 196 2.49 -7.72 -12.32
C ARG A 196 1.90 -6.48 -11.64
N GLU A 197 0.70 -6.06 -12.03
CA GLU A 197 0.02 -4.91 -11.44
C GLU A 197 -0.34 -5.17 -9.97
N LEU A 198 -0.93 -6.33 -9.67
CA LEU A 198 -1.24 -6.74 -8.30
C LEU A 198 0.01 -6.86 -7.44
N ASN A 199 1.12 -7.41 -7.94
CA ASN A 199 2.38 -7.46 -7.21
C ASN A 199 2.94 -6.07 -6.95
N THR A 200 2.89 -5.17 -7.94
CA THR A 200 3.32 -3.77 -7.76
C THR A 200 2.52 -3.08 -6.64
N LEU A 201 1.19 -3.21 -6.67
CA LEU A 201 0.30 -2.64 -5.66
C LEU A 201 0.49 -3.30 -4.29
N LYS A 202 0.68 -4.63 -4.27
CA LYS A 202 0.96 -5.41 -3.07
C LYS A 202 2.27 -4.98 -2.43
N ASP A 203 3.34 -4.83 -3.19
CA ASP A 203 4.65 -4.40 -2.68
C ASP A 203 4.59 -2.97 -2.14
N ALA A 204 3.83 -2.10 -2.81
CA ALA A 204 3.58 -0.73 -2.37
C ALA A 204 2.54 -0.61 -1.24
N ARG A 205 1.83 -1.68 -0.86
CA ARG A 205 0.71 -1.69 0.10
C ARG A 205 -0.41 -0.73 -0.30
N GLN A 206 -0.64 -0.58 -1.60
CA GLN A 206 -1.76 0.18 -2.16
C GLN A 206 -3.01 -0.71 -2.21
N TRP A 207 -3.50 -1.07 -1.01
CA TRP A 207 -4.54 -2.07 -0.87
C TRP A 207 -5.88 -1.64 -1.45
N PHE A 208 -6.23 -0.35 -1.44
CA PHE A 208 -7.51 0.06 -2.00
C PHE A 208 -7.51 -0.08 -3.53
N ASP A 209 -6.43 0.34 -4.20
CA ASP A 209 -6.29 0.12 -5.64
C ASP A 209 -6.21 -1.36 -6.00
N ALA A 210 -5.48 -2.19 -5.23
CA ALA A 210 -5.48 -3.63 -5.42
C ALA A 210 -6.89 -4.21 -5.26
N TYR A 211 -7.64 -3.76 -4.26
CA TYR A 211 -9.01 -4.21 -3.99
C TYR A 211 -9.96 -3.85 -5.14
N LYS A 212 -9.86 -2.65 -5.73
CA LYS A 212 -10.64 -2.28 -6.94
C LYS A 212 -10.40 -3.23 -8.11
N LEU A 213 -9.17 -3.73 -8.26
CA LEU A 213 -8.87 -4.67 -9.33
C LEU A 213 -9.51 -6.03 -9.09
N VAL A 214 -9.61 -6.52 -7.85
CA VAL A 214 -10.01 -7.91 -7.58
C VAL A 214 -11.34 -8.12 -6.86
N TYR A 215 -12.00 -7.07 -6.36
CA TYR A 215 -13.22 -7.22 -5.53
C TYR A 215 -14.34 -8.01 -6.22
N SER A 216 -14.37 -7.98 -7.55
CA SER A 216 -15.38 -8.65 -8.37
C SER A 216 -15.14 -10.16 -8.53
N LEU A 217 -13.94 -10.67 -8.21
CA LEU A 217 -13.59 -12.10 -8.26
C LEU A 217 -14.53 -12.98 -7.45
N ARG A 218 -15.07 -12.44 -6.37
CA ARG A 218 -16.05 -13.13 -5.52
C ARG A 218 -17.32 -13.53 -6.27
N ASN A 219 -17.68 -12.80 -7.33
CA ASN A 219 -18.89 -13.07 -8.12
C ASN A 219 -18.72 -14.30 -9.03
N ILE A 220 -17.51 -14.86 -9.13
CA ILE A 220 -17.22 -16.10 -9.84
C ILE A 220 -17.35 -17.33 -8.93
N ILE A 221 -17.37 -17.13 -7.61
CA ILE A 221 -17.58 -18.22 -6.66
C ILE A 221 -18.96 -18.83 -6.92
N GLY A 222 -18.99 -20.15 -7.15
CA GLY A 222 -20.21 -20.87 -7.52
C GLY A 222 -20.44 -21.05 -9.02
N LEU A 223 -19.50 -20.62 -9.87
CA LEU A 223 -19.48 -20.89 -11.31
C LEU A 223 -18.33 -21.86 -11.65
N PRO A 224 -18.51 -23.20 -11.55
CA PRO A 224 -17.40 -24.17 -11.54
C PRO A 224 -16.47 -24.07 -12.75
N ARG A 225 -17.03 -23.78 -13.93
CA ARG A 225 -16.27 -23.70 -15.18
C ARG A 225 -15.43 -22.43 -15.27
N ALA A 226 -15.98 -21.29 -14.86
CA ALA A 226 -15.25 -20.03 -14.79
C ALA A 226 -14.19 -20.09 -13.68
N GLU A 227 -14.53 -20.70 -12.54
CA GLU A 227 -13.62 -20.92 -11.44
C GLU A 227 -12.44 -21.83 -11.85
N GLN A 228 -12.70 -22.95 -12.52
CA GLN A 228 -11.64 -23.81 -13.04
C GLN A 228 -10.75 -23.07 -14.02
N MET A 229 -11.35 -22.31 -14.94
CA MET A 229 -10.58 -21.50 -15.88
C MET A 229 -9.67 -20.50 -15.17
N LEU A 230 -10.16 -19.81 -14.14
CA LEU A 230 -9.35 -18.89 -13.34
C LEU A 230 -8.27 -19.60 -12.53
N ARG A 231 -8.52 -20.79 -11.98
CA ARG A 231 -7.48 -21.57 -11.30
C ARG A 231 -6.36 -21.98 -12.24
N ASP A 232 -6.70 -22.31 -13.49
CA ASP A 232 -5.73 -22.65 -14.53
C ASP A 232 -4.92 -21.43 -15.00
N THR A 233 -5.54 -20.25 -15.09
CA THR A 233 -4.92 -19.03 -15.65
C THR A 233 -4.44 -18.02 -14.61
N PHE A 234 -4.83 -18.13 -13.35
CA PHE A 234 -4.47 -17.20 -12.28
C PHE A 234 -4.42 -17.97 -10.95
N PRO A 235 -3.30 -18.66 -10.65
CA PRO A 235 -3.21 -19.57 -9.50
C PRO A 235 -3.54 -18.93 -8.15
N ASP A 236 -3.22 -17.64 -7.97
CA ASP A 236 -3.51 -16.87 -6.75
C ASP A 236 -4.98 -16.42 -6.64
N TYR A 237 -5.81 -16.75 -7.63
CA TYR A 237 -7.26 -16.45 -7.64
C TYR A 237 -7.95 -16.72 -6.30
N PRO A 238 -7.78 -17.89 -5.65
CA PRO A 238 -8.53 -18.19 -4.43
C PRO A 238 -8.23 -17.23 -3.29
N MET A 239 -6.96 -16.79 -3.17
CA MET A 239 -6.54 -15.81 -2.18
C MET A 239 -7.25 -14.47 -2.40
N TRP A 240 -7.19 -13.94 -3.63
CA TRP A 240 -7.80 -12.66 -3.98
C TRP A 240 -9.33 -12.70 -3.93
N ALA A 241 -9.95 -13.81 -4.35
CA ALA A 241 -11.40 -14.00 -4.31
C ALA A 241 -11.94 -14.11 -2.89
N ALA A 242 -11.15 -14.66 -1.96
CA ALA A 242 -11.48 -14.75 -0.55
C ALA A 242 -11.29 -13.42 0.19
N TRP A 243 -10.45 -12.50 -0.31
CA TRP A 243 -10.05 -11.28 0.40
C TRP A 243 -11.23 -10.35 0.77
N ARG A 244 -11.34 -9.99 2.05
CA ARG A 244 -12.41 -9.14 2.62
C ARG A 244 -11.82 -8.05 3.54
N PRO A 245 -11.14 -7.04 2.97
CA PRO A 245 -10.62 -5.93 3.77
C PRO A 245 -11.74 -5.00 4.23
N ASP A 246 -11.46 -4.19 5.25
CA ASP A 246 -12.27 -2.98 5.47
C ASP A 246 -11.93 -1.94 4.39
N SER A 247 -12.85 -1.76 3.45
CA SER A 247 -12.66 -0.85 2.31
C SER A 247 -12.50 0.62 2.72
N LYS A 248 -13.11 1.05 3.84
CA LYS A 248 -13.01 2.44 4.30
C LYS A 248 -11.63 2.70 4.90
N ARG A 249 -11.13 1.74 5.66
CA ARG A 249 -9.79 1.75 6.25
C ARG A 249 -8.69 1.76 5.19
N ILE A 250 -8.69 0.81 4.26
CA ILE A 250 -7.64 0.77 3.22
C ILE A 250 -7.66 2.02 2.31
N LEU A 251 -8.83 2.64 2.13
CA LEU A 251 -8.94 3.92 1.43
C LEU A 251 -8.31 5.06 2.24
N SER A 252 -8.54 5.14 3.55
CA SER A 252 -7.94 6.19 4.37
C SER A 252 -6.42 6.10 4.38
N TRP A 253 -5.86 4.88 4.34
CA TRP A 253 -4.42 4.63 4.32
C TRP A 253 -3.69 5.07 3.04
N GLU A 254 -4.42 5.40 1.98
CA GLU A 254 -3.85 6.04 0.78
C GLU A 254 -3.74 7.58 0.93
N SER A 255 -4.02 8.11 2.12
CA SER A 255 -3.81 9.51 2.50
C SER A 255 -2.33 9.94 2.42
N PRO A 256 -2.05 11.19 2.01
CA PRO A 256 -0.70 11.77 2.03
C PRO A 256 0.01 11.69 3.38
N ASN A 257 -0.75 11.72 4.50
CA ASN A 257 -0.19 11.67 5.85
C ASN A 257 0.52 10.35 6.16
N LEU A 258 0.10 9.24 5.53
CA LEU A 258 0.70 7.93 5.78
C LEU A 258 1.96 7.68 4.94
N ILE A 259 2.10 8.38 3.79
CA ILE A 259 3.16 8.13 2.81
C ILE A 259 4.57 8.17 3.45
N PRO A 260 4.93 9.17 4.27
CA PRO A 260 6.27 9.23 4.89
C PRO A 260 6.56 8.07 5.85
N HIS A 261 5.51 7.49 6.45
CA HIS A 261 5.61 6.48 7.50
C HIS A 261 5.41 5.05 6.98
N ARG A 262 5.04 4.89 5.70
CA ARG A 262 4.57 3.63 5.11
C ARG A 262 5.57 2.48 5.26
N VAL A 263 6.88 2.76 5.15
CA VAL A 263 7.94 1.74 5.29
C VAL A 263 7.98 1.13 6.69
N HIS A 264 7.76 1.94 7.73
CA HIS A 264 7.74 1.46 9.11
C HIS A 264 6.43 0.73 9.42
N LEU A 265 5.34 1.11 8.77
CA LEU A 265 4.01 0.55 9.02
C LEU A 265 3.71 -0.71 8.21
N LEU A 266 4.63 -1.18 7.34
CA LEU A 266 4.39 -2.35 6.48
C LEU A 266 3.79 -3.55 7.21
N PRO A 267 4.29 -3.99 8.39
CA PRO A 267 3.72 -5.13 9.09
C PRO A 267 2.25 -4.92 9.47
N ILE A 268 1.90 -3.71 9.89
CA ILE A 268 0.54 -3.35 10.30
C ILE A 268 -0.38 -3.21 9.08
N LEU A 269 0.10 -2.61 8.00
CA LEU A 269 -0.67 -2.47 6.75
C LEU A 269 -0.96 -3.83 6.12
N ASP A 270 -0.02 -4.79 6.23
CA ASP A 270 -0.18 -6.13 5.69
C ASP A 270 -1.34 -6.89 6.37
N LEU A 271 -1.76 -6.51 7.59
CA LEU A 271 -2.89 -7.13 8.31
C LEU A 271 -4.23 -7.03 7.57
N GLU A 272 -4.47 -5.95 6.82
CA GLU A 272 -5.65 -5.79 5.94
C GLU A 272 -5.39 -6.31 4.52
N GLY A 273 -4.16 -6.72 4.20
CA GLY A 273 -3.83 -7.40 2.96
C GLY A 273 -4.51 -8.76 2.82
N PRO A 274 -4.46 -9.37 1.62
CA PRO A 274 -5.02 -10.70 1.39
C PRO A 274 -4.30 -11.75 2.23
N ASP A 275 -5.03 -12.81 2.59
CA ASP A 275 -4.47 -13.93 3.35
C ASP A 275 -3.45 -14.75 2.53
N THR A 276 -2.17 -14.49 2.76
CA THR A 276 -1.05 -15.17 2.10
C THR A 276 -0.70 -16.53 2.70
N THR A 277 -1.35 -16.96 3.78
CA THR A 277 -1.07 -18.25 4.45
C THR A 277 -1.71 -19.45 3.74
N GLY A 278 -2.58 -19.18 2.75
CA GLY A 278 -3.33 -20.21 2.02
C GLY A 278 -4.60 -20.68 2.72
N GLN A 279 -4.90 -20.19 3.94
CA GLN A 279 -6.11 -20.55 4.67
C GLN A 279 -7.39 -19.87 4.15
N GLN A 280 -7.24 -18.86 3.29
CA GLN A 280 -8.32 -18.12 2.64
C GLN A 280 -9.31 -17.47 3.63
N ARG A 281 -8.83 -16.96 4.77
CA ARG A 281 -9.70 -16.37 5.81
C ARG A 281 -10.08 -14.90 5.57
N GLY A 282 -9.94 -14.42 4.34
CA GLY A 282 -10.19 -13.02 3.99
C GLY A 282 -8.92 -12.20 4.09
N THR A 283 -8.61 -11.68 5.27
CA THR A 283 -7.43 -10.83 5.47
C THR A 283 -6.34 -11.54 6.26
N LEU A 284 -5.11 -11.04 6.17
CA LEU A 284 -3.97 -11.64 6.85
C LEU A 284 -4.14 -11.67 8.38
N ARG A 285 -4.78 -10.66 8.99
CA ARG A 285 -5.10 -10.67 10.45
C ARG A 285 -5.94 -11.88 10.89
N MET A 286 -6.71 -12.48 9.99
CA MET A 286 -7.62 -13.60 10.30
C MET A 286 -6.88 -14.94 10.40
N SER A 287 -5.66 -15.00 9.85
CA SER A 287 -4.90 -16.23 9.66
C SER A 287 -3.66 -16.36 10.55
N SER A 288 -3.48 -15.43 11.50
CA SER A 288 -2.35 -15.38 12.46
C SER A 288 -0.99 -15.21 11.76
N PRO A 289 -0.52 -13.98 11.53
CA PRO A 289 0.54 -13.75 10.56
C PRO A 289 1.92 -13.55 11.16
N GLY A 290 2.93 -14.25 10.61
CA GLY A 290 4.34 -13.85 10.66
C GLY A 290 4.83 -13.25 11.99
N VAL A 291 5.16 -11.96 11.97
CA VAL A 291 5.68 -11.20 13.14
C VAL A 291 4.66 -11.11 14.29
N PHE A 292 3.36 -11.27 14.00
CA PHE A 292 2.26 -11.24 14.97
C PHE A 292 1.65 -12.63 15.23
N ALA A 293 2.36 -13.72 14.93
CA ALA A 293 1.82 -15.07 15.07
C ALA A 293 1.34 -15.38 16.50
N SER A 294 1.98 -14.79 17.52
CA SER A 294 1.61 -14.94 18.93
C SER A 294 0.60 -13.90 19.43
N THR A 295 0.24 -12.90 18.62
CA THR A 295 -0.63 -11.80 19.04
C THR A 295 -2.09 -12.20 18.89
N GLU A 296 -2.88 -11.98 19.94
CA GLU A 296 -4.30 -12.27 19.90
C GLU A 296 -5.05 -11.36 18.92
N ARG A 297 -6.09 -11.89 18.28
CA ARG A 297 -6.82 -11.17 17.22
C ARG A 297 -7.40 -9.84 17.69
N HIS A 298 -7.95 -9.79 18.91
CA HIS A 298 -8.56 -8.56 19.43
C HIS A 298 -7.53 -7.44 19.64
N VAL A 299 -6.28 -7.80 19.96
CA VAL A 299 -5.15 -6.86 20.05
C VAL A 299 -4.81 -6.32 18.66
N LEU A 300 -4.82 -7.17 17.61
CA LEU A 300 -4.60 -6.73 16.24
C LEU A 300 -5.72 -5.80 15.73
N ASP A 301 -6.97 -6.08 16.06
CA ASP A 301 -8.09 -5.22 15.67
C ASP A 301 -7.98 -3.84 16.34
N ARG A 302 -7.62 -3.79 17.64
CA ARG A 302 -7.32 -2.52 18.34
C ARG A 302 -6.10 -1.79 17.80
N LEU A 303 -5.05 -2.49 17.39
CA LEU A 303 -3.89 -1.88 16.73
C LEU A 303 -4.29 -1.17 15.44
N LEU A 304 -5.15 -1.79 14.63
CA LEU A 304 -5.65 -1.21 13.39
C LEU A 304 -6.56 0.01 13.66
N GLU A 305 -7.42 -0.06 14.69
CA GLU A 305 -8.20 1.10 15.15
C GLU A 305 -7.32 2.23 15.67
N GLY A 306 -6.22 1.89 16.35
CA GLY A 306 -5.19 2.83 16.78
C GLY A 306 -4.54 3.53 15.60
N LEU A 307 -4.17 2.79 14.55
CA LEU A 307 -3.63 3.38 13.32
C LEU A 307 -4.63 4.32 12.63
N ASP A 308 -5.89 3.90 12.50
CA ASP A 308 -6.94 4.73 11.91
C ASP A 308 -7.12 6.04 12.68
N SER A 309 -7.09 5.96 14.02
CA SER A 309 -7.23 7.11 14.89
C SER A 309 -5.99 8.02 14.85
N SER A 310 -4.79 7.45 14.86
CA SER A 310 -3.54 8.20 14.66
C SER A 310 -3.52 8.97 13.35
N LEU A 311 -3.97 8.33 12.26
CA LEU A 311 -4.05 8.95 10.93
C LEU A 311 -5.03 10.12 10.88
N ALA A 312 -6.14 10.02 11.62
CA ALA A 312 -7.13 11.09 11.73
C ALA A 312 -6.61 12.29 12.52
N VAL A 313 -5.71 12.08 13.49
CA VAL A 313 -5.08 13.16 14.26
C VAL A 313 -3.96 13.83 13.48
N GLY A 314 -2.97 13.06 13.03
CA GLY A 314 -1.85 13.60 12.26
C GLY A 314 -0.53 12.84 12.41
N PRO A 315 0.52 13.26 11.69
CA PRO A 315 1.79 12.54 11.57
C PRO A 315 2.49 12.25 12.91
N ALA A 316 2.45 13.19 13.85
CA ALA A 316 3.09 13.01 15.16
C ALA A 316 2.49 11.84 15.97
N THR A 317 1.20 11.58 15.79
CA THR A 317 0.50 10.46 16.46
C THR A 317 0.75 9.14 15.73
N ILE A 318 1.03 9.17 14.42
CA ILE A 318 1.56 8.01 13.68
C ILE A 318 2.98 7.67 14.18
N ASP A 319 3.82 8.68 14.40
CA ASP A 319 5.16 8.47 14.98
C ASP A 319 5.12 7.87 16.38
N LEU A 320 4.15 8.27 17.20
CA LEU A 320 3.93 7.66 18.52
C LEU A 320 3.53 6.18 18.39
N LEU A 321 2.64 5.84 17.46
CA LEU A 321 2.26 4.46 17.17
C LEU A 321 3.48 3.64 16.76
N ILE A 322 4.32 4.15 15.86
CA ILE A 322 5.54 3.48 15.42
C ILE A 322 6.49 3.26 16.59
N ALA A 323 6.75 4.29 17.40
CA ALA A 323 7.64 4.18 18.55
C ALA A 323 7.13 3.12 19.56
N LEU A 324 5.82 3.06 19.81
CA LEU A 324 5.24 2.12 20.77
C LEU A 324 5.14 0.69 20.23
N CYS A 325 4.60 0.52 19.01
CA CYS A 325 4.11 -0.77 18.52
C CYS A 325 5.02 -1.41 17.46
N VAL A 326 5.93 -0.65 16.83
CA VAL A 326 6.81 -1.16 15.76
C VAL A 326 8.25 -1.19 16.22
N GLU A 327 8.79 -0.08 16.74
CA GLU A 327 10.21 0.01 17.11
C GLU A 327 10.56 -0.82 18.36
N ASN A 328 9.62 -1.01 19.28
CA ASN A 328 9.83 -1.79 20.50
C ASN A 328 9.48 -3.28 20.36
N ASP A 329 8.95 -3.72 19.21
CA ASP A 329 8.46 -5.09 18.96
C ASP A 329 7.50 -5.65 20.06
N ASP A 330 6.84 -4.78 20.84
CA ASP A 330 5.94 -5.15 21.94
C ASP A 330 4.52 -4.66 21.66
N ILE A 331 3.72 -5.50 21.02
CA ILE A 331 2.28 -5.25 20.82
C ILE A 331 1.51 -5.98 21.92
N SER A 332 1.14 -5.23 22.94
CA SER A 332 0.41 -5.71 24.10
C SER A 332 -0.77 -4.78 24.43
N GLU A 333 -1.69 -5.28 25.23
CA GLU A 333 -2.80 -4.49 25.81
C GLU A 333 -2.33 -3.17 26.43
N ARG A 334 -1.15 -3.20 27.06
CA ARG A 334 -0.54 -2.03 27.68
C ARG A 334 -0.07 -1.01 26.65
N THR A 335 0.65 -1.42 25.61
CA THR A 335 1.16 -0.48 24.58
C THR A 335 0.02 0.12 23.76
N LEU A 336 -1.05 -0.63 23.52
CA LEU A 336 -2.26 -0.11 22.90
C LEU A 336 -3.00 0.89 23.79
N THR A 337 -3.09 0.63 25.10
CA THR A 337 -3.68 1.59 26.06
C THR A 337 -2.88 2.90 26.11
N GLN A 338 -1.55 2.83 26.01
CA GLN A 338 -0.69 4.01 25.90
C GLN A 338 -0.94 4.79 24.62
N LEU A 339 -1.03 4.10 23.49
CA LEU A 339 -1.33 4.72 22.20
C LEU A 339 -2.69 5.42 22.24
N GLU A 340 -3.73 4.73 22.68
CA GLU A 340 -5.10 5.27 22.77
C GLU A 340 -5.15 6.52 23.64
N ALA A 341 -4.48 6.52 24.80
CA ALA A 341 -4.42 7.67 25.68
C ALA A 341 -3.68 8.87 25.02
N GLY A 342 -2.61 8.60 24.28
CA GLY A 342 -1.89 9.64 23.53
C GLY A 342 -2.73 10.23 22.39
N VAL A 343 -3.40 9.38 21.62
CA VAL A 343 -4.26 9.76 20.49
C VAL A 343 -5.44 10.62 20.95
N GLN A 344 -6.06 10.26 22.08
CA GLN A 344 -7.22 10.98 22.66
C GLN A 344 -6.95 12.44 23.01
N LEU A 345 -5.69 12.85 23.17
CA LEU A 345 -5.35 14.25 23.43
C LEU A 345 -5.60 15.15 22.22
N HIS A 346 -5.57 14.60 21.00
CA HIS A 346 -5.62 15.38 19.76
C HIS A 346 -4.57 16.51 19.69
N ASP A 347 -3.40 16.31 20.33
CA ASP A 347 -2.31 17.28 20.41
C ASP A 347 -1.03 16.69 19.80
N GLU A 348 -0.64 17.19 18.63
CA GLU A 348 0.55 16.72 17.92
C GLU A 348 1.85 16.98 18.68
N MET A 349 1.94 18.08 19.43
CA MET A 349 3.15 18.40 20.21
C MET A 349 3.28 17.42 21.38
N ALA A 350 2.16 17.06 22.01
CA ALA A 350 2.13 16.03 23.03
C ALA A 350 2.54 14.66 22.47
N SER A 351 1.94 14.24 21.35
CA SER A 351 2.30 12.98 20.68
C SER A 351 3.79 12.92 20.31
N LYS A 352 4.34 14.02 19.78
CA LYS A 352 5.77 14.12 19.44
C LYS A 352 6.67 13.99 20.67
N ALA A 353 6.33 14.66 21.77
CA ALA A 353 7.07 14.57 23.02
C ALA A 353 7.04 13.14 23.59
N LEU A 354 5.88 12.49 23.57
CA LEU A 354 5.72 11.10 24.01
C LEU A 354 6.49 10.12 23.12
N ALA A 355 6.43 10.27 21.79
CA ALA A 355 7.19 9.42 20.86
C ALA A 355 8.70 9.55 21.10
N SER A 356 9.19 10.78 21.30
CA SER A 356 10.59 11.06 21.62
C SER A 356 11.00 10.42 22.95
N PHE A 357 10.12 10.49 23.96
CA PHE A 357 10.31 9.82 25.25
C PHE A 357 10.43 8.31 25.11
N ILE A 358 9.55 7.66 24.36
CA ILE A 358 9.61 6.20 24.16
C ILE A 358 10.93 5.79 23.52
N ARG A 359 11.39 6.52 22.49
CA ARG A 359 12.69 6.27 21.85
C ARG A 359 13.87 6.49 22.79
N ALA A 360 13.79 7.53 23.63
CA ALA A 360 14.81 7.86 24.62
C ALA A 360 15.00 6.80 25.72
N LEU A 361 14.08 5.84 25.83
CA LEU A 361 14.25 4.67 26.72
C LEU A 361 15.33 3.71 26.23
N SER A 362 15.67 3.75 24.94
CA SER A 362 16.78 2.97 24.40
C SER A 362 18.12 3.47 24.96
N PRO A 363 18.98 2.57 25.48
CA PRO A 363 20.26 2.95 26.06
C PRO A 363 21.23 3.55 25.02
N MET A 364 20.96 3.34 23.72
CA MET A 364 21.80 3.81 22.61
C MET A 364 21.62 5.30 22.28
N ILE A 365 20.55 5.94 22.79
CA ILE A 365 20.30 7.37 22.58
C ILE A 365 21.26 8.19 23.43
N ASP A 366 21.80 9.26 22.86
CA ASP A 366 22.69 10.18 23.57
C ASP A 366 22.01 10.82 24.79
N LEU A 367 22.81 11.15 25.79
CA LEU A 367 22.31 11.63 27.07
C LEU A 367 21.55 12.95 26.94
N GLY A 368 22.02 13.89 26.11
CA GLY A 368 21.36 15.18 25.90
C GLY A 368 19.96 15.04 25.32
N THR A 369 19.82 14.27 24.24
CA THR A 369 18.53 13.92 23.64
C THR A 369 17.62 13.21 24.64
N ARG A 370 18.16 12.27 25.43
CA ARG A 370 17.39 11.55 26.44
C ARG A 370 16.84 12.50 27.50
N MET A 371 17.65 13.43 27.99
CA MET A 371 17.23 14.43 28.97
C MET A 371 16.16 15.37 28.42
N SER A 372 16.35 15.88 27.20
CA SER A 372 15.38 16.76 26.55
C SER A 372 14.04 16.05 26.31
N ALA A 373 14.09 14.78 25.89
CA ALA A 373 12.90 13.94 25.71
C ALA A 373 12.16 13.70 27.05
N PHE A 374 12.87 13.39 28.14
CA PHE A 374 12.25 13.26 29.46
C PHE A 374 11.66 14.58 29.94
N ALA A 375 12.35 15.71 29.77
CA ALA A 375 11.85 17.02 30.17
C ALA A 375 10.54 17.37 29.44
N SER A 376 10.53 17.15 28.12
CA SER A 376 9.37 17.39 27.26
C SER A 376 8.19 16.49 27.65
N ALA A 377 8.41 15.19 27.86
CA ALA A 377 7.36 14.28 28.30
C ALA A 377 6.84 14.61 29.70
N LEU A 378 7.70 14.93 30.67
CA LEU A 378 7.29 15.34 32.02
C LEU A 378 6.39 16.57 31.99
N HIS A 379 6.70 17.54 31.13
CA HIS A 379 5.83 18.70 30.92
C HIS A 379 4.44 18.26 30.44
N VAL A 380 4.36 17.39 29.44
CA VAL A 380 3.09 16.87 28.91
C VAL A 380 2.30 16.08 29.95
N LEU A 381 2.95 15.19 30.71
CA LEU A 381 2.33 14.37 31.77
C LEU A 381 1.84 15.20 32.95
N THR A 382 2.52 16.31 33.25
CA THR A 382 2.13 17.22 34.32
C THR A 382 0.81 17.90 34.00
N HIS A 383 0.63 18.34 32.75
CA HIS A 383 -0.59 19.02 32.29
C HIS A 383 -1.74 18.07 31.92
N ASN A 384 -1.44 16.79 31.61
CA ASN A 384 -2.44 15.81 31.17
C ASN A 384 -2.54 14.63 32.13
N LEU A 385 -3.48 14.69 33.08
CA LEU A 385 -3.66 13.68 34.13
C LEU A 385 -3.88 12.26 33.58
N VAL A 386 -4.61 12.15 32.46
CA VAL A 386 -4.95 10.86 31.81
C VAL A 386 -3.70 10.10 31.36
N LEU A 387 -2.60 10.80 31.06
CA LEU A 387 -1.35 10.18 30.62
C LEU A 387 -0.44 9.70 31.75
N ARG A 388 -0.67 10.14 33.00
CA ARG A 388 0.23 9.83 34.13
C ARG A 388 0.31 8.33 34.41
N MET A 389 -0.79 7.60 34.26
CA MET A 389 -0.78 6.15 34.45
C MET A 389 -0.15 5.41 33.26
N PRO A 390 -0.58 5.62 32.01
CA PRO A 390 -0.01 4.88 30.86
C PRO A 390 1.47 5.18 30.61
N PHE A 391 1.90 6.44 30.72
CA PHE A 391 3.28 6.83 30.40
C PHE A 391 4.15 7.13 31.63
N GLY A 392 3.55 7.58 32.72
CA GLY A 392 4.31 7.91 33.93
C GLY A 392 4.66 6.68 34.76
N THR A 393 3.68 6.17 35.50
CA THR A 393 3.86 5.05 36.43
C THR A 393 4.25 3.77 35.70
N SER A 394 3.58 3.46 34.59
CA SER A 394 3.83 2.18 33.90
C SER A 394 5.25 2.10 33.35
N MET A 395 5.76 3.19 32.74
CA MET A 395 7.11 3.22 32.13
C MET A 395 8.21 3.57 33.13
N ASP A 396 7.85 3.74 34.40
CA ASP A 396 8.74 4.14 35.47
C ASP A 396 9.55 5.41 35.16
N ILE A 397 8.84 6.46 34.69
CA ILE A 397 9.49 7.75 34.40
C ILE A 397 10.15 8.35 35.64
N CYS A 398 9.62 8.01 36.82
CA CYS A 398 10.12 8.43 38.12
C CYS A 398 11.60 8.12 38.30
N HIS A 399 11.99 6.84 38.16
CA HIS A 399 13.39 6.42 38.33
C HIS A 399 14.23 6.76 37.09
N ARG A 400 13.66 6.63 35.88
CA ARG A 400 14.43 6.85 34.64
C ARG A 400 14.81 8.31 34.41
N ALA A 401 13.89 9.24 34.64
CA ALA A 401 14.18 10.66 34.50
C ALA A 401 15.15 11.14 35.59
N PHE A 402 15.02 10.61 36.82
CA PHE A 402 16.00 10.83 37.88
C PHE A 402 17.40 10.34 37.48
N GLY A 403 17.52 9.10 37.00
CA GLY A 403 18.80 8.53 36.58
C GLY A 403 19.46 9.32 35.45
N ALA A 404 18.67 9.76 34.45
CA ALA A 404 19.19 10.61 33.38
C ALA A 404 19.59 12.01 33.86
N PHE A 405 18.86 12.58 34.83
CA PHE A 405 19.23 13.84 35.45
C PHE A 405 20.58 13.73 36.15
N VAL A 406 20.76 12.75 37.03
CA VAL A 406 22.03 12.51 37.76
C VAL A 406 23.18 12.27 36.79
N ALA A 407 22.99 11.39 35.78
CA ALA A 407 24.02 11.16 34.76
C ALA A 407 24.37 12.44 33.99
N GLY A 408 23.38 13.30 33.72
CA GLY A 408 23.57 14.62 33.12
C GLY A 408 24.39 15.55 34.00
N GLN A 409 24.14 15.57 35.30
CA GLN A 409 24.92 16.37 36.26
C GLN A 409 26.37 15.88 36.34
N ASP A 410 26.58 14.57 36.40
CA ASP A 410 27.92 13.97 36.42
C ASP A 410 28.70 14.29 35.13
N HIS A 411 28.05 14.12 33.97
CA HIS A 411 28.64 14.44 32.68
C HIS A 411 28.96 15.94 32.56
N PHE A 412 28.04 16.80 32.99
CA PHE A 412 28.25 18.24 33.01
C PHE A 412 29.45 18.62 33.89
N SER A 413 29.57 18.04 35.08
CA SER A 413 30.70 18.27 36.00
C SER A 413 32.04 17.86 35.39
N LEU A 414 32.08 16.73 34.68
CA LEU A 414 33.29 16.24 34.00
C LEU A 414 33.70 17.15 32.83
N CYS A 415 32.73 17.64 32.05
CA CYS A 415 32.97 18.50 30.90
C CYS A 415 33.08 19.99 31.24
N LEU A 416 32.91 20.36 32.52
CA LEU A 416 32.82 21.77 32.93
C LEU A 416 34.09 22.57 32.60
N VAL A 417 35.23 21.89 32.45
CA VAL A 417 36.53 22.47 32.13
C VAL A 417 37.04 21.84 30.84
N GLY A 418 36.71 22.45 29.69
CA GLY A 418 37.38 22.17 28.41
C GLY A 418 36.53 21.64 27.25
N ASP A 419 35.20 21.51 27.41
CA ASP A 419 34.30 21.09 26.33
C ASP A 419 33.59 22.30 25.67
N GLU A 420 33.55 22.33 24.33
CA GLU A 420 32.84 23.35 23.54
C GLU A 420 31.29 23.23 23.66
N ASN A 421 30.78 22.04 24.02
CA ASN A 421 29.34 21.76 24.10
C ASN A 421 28.76 21.84 25.52
N ILE A 422 29.55 22.27 26.48
CA ILE A 422 29.20 22.42 27.90
C ILE A 422 27.88 23.17 28.14
N GLU A 423 27.59 24.21 27.36
CA GLU A 423 26.37 25.00 27.53
C GLU A 423 25.12 24.20 27.22
N HIS A 424 25.16 23.42 26.14
CA HIS A 424 24.03 22.60 25.72
C HIS A 424 23.67 21.60 26.81
N THR A 425 24.67 20.86 27.32
CA THR A 425 24.49 19.93 28.44
C THR A 425 23.96 20.65 29.69
N GLY A 426 24.51 21.82 30.02
CA GLY A 426 24.05 22.61 31.17
C GLY A 426 22.58 23.05 31.06
N TYR A 427 22.14 23.48 29.87
CA TYR A 427 20.72 23.79 29.63
C TYR A 427 19.84 22.55 29.68
N SER A 428 20.28 21.39 29.16
CA SER A 428 19.53 20.14 29.28
C SER A 428 19.36 19.67 30.72
N VAL A 429 20.41 19.79 31.56
CA VAL A 429 20.33 19.54 33.01
C VAL A 429 19.30 20.46 33.65
N LEU A 430 19.39 21.76 33.37
CA LEU A 430 18.48 22.74 33.92
C LEU A 430 17.02 22.48 33.52
N GLU A 431 16.78 22.19 32.25
CA GLU A 431 15.46 21.94 31.68
C GLU A 431 14.81 20.70 32.31
N LEU A 432 15.55 19.58 32.35
CA LEU A 432 15.07 18.35 32.99
C LEU A 432 14.84 18.55 34.49
N GLY A 433 15.75 19.22 35.19
CA GLY A 433 15.60 19.51 36.61
C GLY A 433 14.35 20.34 36.92
N ARG A 434 14.04 21.33 36.09
CA ARG A 434 12.79 22.10 36.20
C ARG A 434 11.55 21.27 35.90
N ALA A 435 11.61 20.43 34.88
CA ALA A 435 10.51 19.54 34.54
C ALA A 435 10.20 18.58 35.69
N LEU A 436 11.24 17.99 36.30
CA LEU A 436 11.12 17.15 37.51
C LEU A 436 10.54 17.93 38.70
N LEU A 437 11.01 19.16 38.93
CA LEU A 437 10.45 20.00 39.99
C LEU A 437 8.96 20.29 39.78
N SER A 438 8.54 20.55 38.53
CA SER A 438 7.15 20.83 38.18
C SER A 438 6.23 19.60 38.28
N ALA A 439 6.80 18.39 38.20
CA ALA A 439 6.06 17.13 38.26
C ALA A 439 5.76 16.72 39.71
N GLU A 440 5.00 17.55 40.44
CA GLU A 440 4.70 17.35 41.88
C GLU A 440 4.07 16.00 42.21
N TRP A 441 3.36 15.41 41.25
CA TRP A 441 2.75 14.09 41.39
C TRP A 441 3.75 12.93 41.51
N LEU A 442 5.03 13.16 41.18
CA LEU A 442 6.13 12.21 41.40
C LEU A 442 6.84 12.40 42.74
N HIS A 443 6.65 13.55 43.41
CA HIS A 443 7.45 13.92 44.58
C HIS A 443 7.27 12.96 45.76
N SER A 444 6.11 12.30 45.88
CA SER A 444 5.88 11.29 46.90
C SER A 444 6.75 10.04 46.76
N GLN A 445 7.36 9.84 45.58
CA GLN A 445 8.23 8.71 45.29
C GLN A 445 9.72 9.06 45.45
N TRP A 446 10.05 10.33 45.73
CA TRP A 446 11.42 10.80 45.85
C TRP A 446 11.78 11.20 47.26
N HIS A 447 13.08 11.11 47.58
CA HIS A 447 13.59 11.55 48.86
C HIS A 447 13.46 13.09 49.01
N PRO A 448 13.01 13.63 50.17
CA PRO A 448 12.83 15.08 50.37
C PRO A 448 14.07 15.93 50.06
N ALA A 449 15.27 15.38 50.30
CA ALA A 449 16.53 16.07 49.97
C ALA A 449 16.71 16.34 48.47
N PHE A 450 16.29 15.39 47.62
CA PHE A 450 16.34 15.57 46.16
C PHE A 450 15.39 16.69 45.71
N ILE A 451 14.18 16.71 46.24
CA ILE A 451 13.20 17.78 45.96
C ILE A 451 13.75 19.14 46.40
N GLN A 452 14.38 19.20 47.58
CA GLN A 452 14.98 20.42 48.08
C GLN A 452 16.12 20.91 47.18
N MET A 453 16.93 20.01 46.65
CA MET A 453 17.97 20.34 45.68
C MET A 453 17.38 20.84 44.35
N LEU A 454 16.31 20.22 43.84
CA LEU A 454 15.63 20.73 42.63
C LEU A 454 15.10 22.16 42.82
N ARG A 455 14.59 22.50 44.02
CA ARG A 455 14.15 23.87 44.36
C ARG A 455 15.28 24.89 44.39
N GLN A 456 16.54 24.45 44.53
CA GLN A 456 17.72 25.30 44.52
C GLN A 456 18.33 25.45 43.11
N LEU A 457 17.70 24.88 42.07
CA LEU A 457 18.16 25.06 40.69
C LEU A 457 18.08 26.55 40.28
N PRO A 458 19.09 27.05 39.55
CA PRO A 458 19.18 28.45 39.18
C PRO A 458 18.17 28.82 38.09
N THR A 459 17.93 30.11 37.93
CA THR A 459 17.16 30.65 36.81
C THR A 459 17.95 30.54 35.50
N GLU A 460 17.26 30.60 34.35
CA GLU A 460 17.91 30.44 33.05
C GLU A 460 18.80 31.64 32.76
N ASP A 461 18.38 32.81 33.25
CA ASP A 461 19.15 34.04 33.20
C ASP A 461 20.46 33.94 33.97
N GLU A 462 20.45 33.38 35.18
CA GLU A 462 21.67 33.18 35.99
C GLU A 462 22.66 32.22 35.31
N VAL A 463 22.14 31.13 34.73
CA VAL A 463 22.96 30.16 33.97
C VAL A 463 23.53 30.82 32.71
N ARG A 464 22.71 31.55 31.96
CA ARG A 464 23.11 32.27 30.74
C ARG A 464 24.14 33.36 31.01
N ILE A 465 23.99 34.12 32.10
CA ILE A 465 24.97 35.12 32.53
C ILE A 465 26.30 34.43 32.86
N SER A 466 26.25 33.32 33.59
CA SER A 466 27.46 32.58 33.97
C SER A 466 28.20 32.03 32.75
N PHE A 467 27.50 31.41 31.80
CA PHE A 467 28.13 30.94 30.56
C PHE A 467 28.69 32.07 29.69
N ARG A 468 27.98 33.20 29.57
CA ARG A 468 28.52 34.39 28.87
C ARG A 468 29.80 34.91 29.52
N ALA A 469 29.85 34.95 30.86
CA ALA A 469 31.03 35.37 31.60
C ALA A 469 32.22 34.43 31.34
N LEU A 470 31.99 33.11 31.25
CA LEU A 470 33.01 32.13 30.90
C LEU A 470 33.53 32.29 29.46
N ARG A 471 32.67 32.64 28.49
CA ARG A 471 33.10 32.91 27.10
C ARG A 471 33.93 34.18 26.95
N CYS A 472 33.56 35.25 27.67
CA CYS A 472 34.21 36.57 27.51
C CYS A 472 35.58 36.67 28.19
N GLN A 473 35.93 35.75 29.09
CA GLN A 473 37.18 35.79 29.86
C GLN A 473 38.14 34.70 29.37
N GLY A 474 38.97 35.03 28.38
CA GLY A 474 39.97 34.13 27.76
C GLY A 474 41.18 33.79 28.64
N GLY A 475 40.99 33.50 29.93
CA GLY A 475 42.05 33.07 30.84
C GLY A 475 41.59 32.84 32.29
N PRO A 476 42.37 32.12 33.11
CA PRO A 476 42.03 31.80 34.50
C PRO A 476 42.05 33.05 35.40
N SER A 477 40.90 33.72 35.51
CA SER A 477 40.64 34.80 36.47
C SER A 477 39.85 34.28 37.67
N ALA A 478 40.00 34.92 38.85
CA ALA A 478 39.20 34.59 40.03
C ALA A 478 37.68 34.68 39.76
N ALA A 479 37.26 35.55 38.82
CA ALA A 479 35.87 35.65 38.38
C ALA A 479 35.39 34.42 37.58
N VAL A 480 36.26 33.85 36.72
CA VAL A 480 36.00 32.57 36.02
C VAL A 480 35.82 31.44 37.03
N SER A 481 36.69 31.38 38.05
CA SER A 481 36.58 30.37 39.12
C SER A 481 35.26 30.45 39.89
N GLY A 482 34.74 31.67 40.12
CA GLY A 482 33.42 31.87 40.75
C GLY A 482 32.26 31.33 39.92
N HIS A 483 32.23 31.60 38.61
CA HIS A 483 31.18 31.09 37.72
C HIS A 483 31.26 29.58 37.50
N VAL A 484 32.47 29.01 37.39
CA VAL A 484 32.67 27.55 37.34
C VAL A 484 32.17 26.92 38.64
N SER A 485 32.55 27.45 39.81
CA SER A 485 32.08 26.94 41.10
C SER A 485 30.55 27.03 41.23
N PHE A 486 29.94 28.12 40.76
CA PHE A 486 28.49 28.30 40.75
C PHE A 486 27.80 27.21 39.92
N LEU A 487 28.25 27.00 38.67
CA LEU A 487 27.68 26.01 37.76
C LEU A 487 27.92 24.57 38.26
N ALA A 488 29.13 24.26 38.76
CA ALA A 488 29.44 22.95 39.35
C ALA A 488 28.55 22.62 40.55
N THR A 489 28.28 23.62 41.40
CA THR A 489 27.48 23.43 42.60
C THR A 489 26.01 23.20 42.27
N HIS A 490 25.45 24.01 41.37
CA HIS A 490 24.01 24.04 41.14
C HIS A 490 23.53 23.15 40.00
N LEU A 491 24.31 23.00 38.92
CA LEU A 491 23.99 22.12 37.80
C LEU A 491 24.77 20.81 37.87
N GLY A 492 26.03 20.84 38.33
CA GLY A 492 26.89 19.66 38.43
C GLY A 492 26.60 18.72 39.60
N GLY A 493 25.64 19.05 40.47
CA GLY A 493 25.20 18.14 41.53
C GLY A 493 26.20 17.94 42.67
N ALA A 494 27.18 18.83 42.85
CA ALA A 494 28.23 18.72 43.87
C ALA A 494 27.69 18.60 45.33
N GLN A 495 26.42 18.94 45.56
CA GLN A 495 25.74 18.76 46.85
C GLN A 495 25.23 17.32 47.10
N ILE A 496 25.01 16.51 46.06
CA ILE A 496 24.43 15.15 46.18
C ILE A 496 25.51 14.11 46.55
N VAL A 497 26.73 14.29 46.04
CA VAL A 497 27.84 13.33 46.14
C VAL A 497 28.43 13.24 47.56
N THR A 498 28.02 14.11 48.49
CA THR A 498 28.51 14.13 49.87
C THR A 498 27.74 13.21 50.83
N SER A 499 26.63 12.57 50.40
CA SER A 499 25.88 11.60 51.21
C SER A 499 25.89 10.20 50.58
N PRO A 500 26.83 9.31 50.97
CA PRO A 500 26.90 7.92 50.50
C PRO A 500 25.63 7.10 50.81
N GLU A 501 24.89 7.48 51.86
CA GLU A 501 23.64 6.84 52.28
C GLU A 501 22.50 7.08 51.27
N MET A 502 22.44 8.27 50.64
CA MET A 502 21.46 8.57 49.60
C MET A 502 21.65 7.71 48.34
N VAL A 503 22.89 7.52 47.87
CA VAL A 503 23.16 6.72 46.67
C VAL A 503 22.86 5.23 46.90
N ALA A 504 23.15 4.73 48.10
CA ALA A 504 22.93 3.33 48.46
C ALA A 504 21.44 2.96 48.65
N GLU A 505 20.61 3.87 49.16
CA GLU A 505 19.16 3.65 49.28
C GLU A 505 18.38 3.91 47.96
N LEU A 506 18.92 4.73 47.05
CA LEU A 506 18.25 5.12 45.80
C LEU A 506 18.51 4.19 44.61
N VAL A 507 19.63 3.46 44.57
CA VAL A 507 20.02 2.56 43.45
C VAL A 507 19.59 1.12 43.73
N GLY A 508 18.34 0.90 44.15
CA GLY A 508 17.81 -0.43 44.49
C GLY A 508 18.31 -1.56 43.58
N SER A 509 19.27 -2.34 44.07
CA SER A 509 19.72 -3.65 43.59
C SER A 509 19.76 -3.90 42.07
N GLU A 510 20.43 -3.06 41.27
CA GLU A 510 21.12 -3.49 40.05
C GLU A 510 22.40 -2.64 39.83
N PRO A 511 23.58 -3.24 39.61
CA PRO A 511 24.83 -2.49 39.55
C PRO A 511 25.04 -1.88 38.16
N LEU A 512 24.77 -0.58 38.01
CA LEU A 512 25.43 0.24 36.99
C LEU A 512 26.85 0.57 37.49
N ALA A 513 27.85 0.20 36.70
CA ALA A 513 29.26 0.37 37.05
C ALA A 513 29.60 1.86 37.26
N MET A 514 29.70 2.29 38.52
CA MET A 514 30.27 3.58 38.89
C MET A 514 31.80 3.52 38.77
N THR A 515 32.36 4.21 37.78
CA THR A 515 33.81 4.49 37.68
C THR A 515 34.14 5.92 38.10
N THR A 516 34.91 6.01 39.19
CA THR A 516 36.12 6.83 39.35
C THR A 516 36.08 8.34 38.99
N ALA A 517 35.28 9.16 39.68
CA ALA A 517 35.38 10.62 39.53
C ALA A 517 35.46 11.41 40.86
N THR A 518 35.65 10.77 42.01
CA THR A 518 35.59 11.45 43.32
C THR A 518 36.94 11.87 43.90
N LYS A 519 38.05 11.71 43.17
CA LYS A 519 39.40 12.06 43.69
C LYS A 519 39.96 13.42 43.23
N VAL A 520 39.33 14.12 42.27
CA VAL A 520 39.97 15.30 41.65
C VAL A 520 39.63 16.63 42.34
N LEU A 521 38.53 16.74 43.10
CA LEU A 521 38.10 18.03 43.66
C LEU A 521 38.46 18.26 45.15
N ALA A 522 39.08 17.28 45.83
CA ALA A 522 39.48 17.43 47.24
C ALA A 522 40.99 17.69 47.45
N GLY A 523 41.78 17.87 46.39
CA GLY A 523 43.24 18.00 46.54
C GLY A 523 43.96 18.55 45.31
N ALA A 524 43.69 19.80 44.93
CA ALA A 524 44.55 20.54 44.02
C ALA A 524 45.08 21.79 44.74
N SER A 525 46.11 21.58 45.57
CA SER A 525 47.00 22.65 46.00
C SER A 525 47.77 23.14 44.76
N TRP A 526 47.57 24.40 44.41
CA TRP A 526 48.38 25.09 43.42
C TRP A 526 49.84 25.06 43.87
N LYS A 527 50.72 24.34 43.15
CA LYS A 527 52.17 24.58 43.17
C LYS A 527 52.85 24.11 41.89
N GLU A 528 53.60 25.06 41.34
CA GLU A 528 54.81 24.96 40.52
C GLU A 528 54.70 24.47 39.07
N VAL A 529 54.69 25.49 38.21
CA VAL A 529 55.46 25.64 36.97
C VAL A 529 56.62 24.64 36.85
N ALA A 530 56.60 23.86 35.78
CA ALA A 530 57.81 23.34 35.14
C ALA A 530 57.77 23.77 33.67
N GLU A 531 58.80 24.51 33.25
CA GLU A 531 59.10 24.84 31.87
C GLU A 531 59.36 23.56 31.04
N PRO A 532 59.18 23.60 29.71
CA PRO A 532 59.39 22.46 28.84
C PRO A 532 60.87 22.30 28.46
N GLU A 533 61.42 21.09 28.65
CA GLU A 533 62.61 20.65 27.94
C GLU A 533 62.21 20.02 26.59
N ASP A 534 62.73 20.62 25.53
CA ASP A 534 63.10 20.06 24.21
C ASP A 534 62.14 19.07 23.51
N CYS A 535 61.36 19.60 22.57
CA CYS A 535 61.49 19.31 21.12
C CYS A 535 60.66 20.27 20.26
#